data_AF-A0A239RH83-F1
#
_entry.id   AF-A0A239RH83-F1
#
_cell.length_a   1.000
_cell.length_b   1.000
_cell.length_c   1.000
_cell.angle_alpha   90.00
_cell.angle_beta   90.00
_cell.angle_gamma   90.00
#
_symmetry.space_group_name_H-M   'P 1'
#
loop_
_entity.id
_entity.type
_entity.pdbx_description
1 polymer ?
#
loop_
_entity_poly.entity_id
_entity_poly.type
_entity_poly.pdbx_seq_one_letter_code
_entity_poly.pdbx_strand_id
1 'polypeptide(L)'
;MKKEYIFAPILAILCFLGGYYYRTYNTKERTLFVNKGIAIEKETQDSVQGINYSTSVNSGNTESLFKKDVIPDAETACKVAIPIIKAVYGERQLNSELPLQITLVNDKYWTIEGTLHTTKGGVVFMTINKDNGCVLNLTHGE
;
A
#
# COMPACT_ATOMS: atom_id res chain seq x y z
N MET A 1 11.53 9.66 -62.23
CA MET A 1 12.44 9.17 -61.16
C MET A 1 12.75 10.33 -60.23
N LYS A 2 12.50 10.38 -58.92
CA LYS A 2 11.99 9.45 -57.90
C LYS A 2 11.39 10.37 -56.81
N LYS A 3 10.06 10.54 -56.75
CA LYS A 3 9.42 11.39 -55.71
C LYS A 3 8.98 10.58 -54.47
N GLU A 4 9.30 9.29 -54.42
CA GLU A 4 8.78 8.37 -53.41
C GLU A 4 9.76 8.06 -52.26
N TYR A 5 10.94 8.67 -52.23
CA TYR A 5 11.99 8.35 -51.25
C TYR A 5 12.13 9.35 -50.11
N ILE A 6 11.29 10.39 -50.03
CA ILE A 6 11.37 11.42 -48.96
C ILE A 6 10.58 11.01 -47.70
N PHE A 7 9.57 10.15 -47.83
CA PHE A 7 8.76 9.71 -46.68
C PHE A 7 9.46 8.66 -45.80
N ALA A 8 10.31 7.81 -46.38
CA ALA A 8 11.04 6.78 -45.66
C ALA A 8 11.99 7.31 -44.56
N PRO A 9 12.82 8.36 -44.78
CA PRO A 9 13.68 8.88 -43.72
C PRO A 9 12.89 9.62 -42.62
N ILE A 10 11.77 10.25 -42.95
CA ILE A 10 10.92 10.96 -41.97
C ILE A 10 10.28 9.96 -41.00
N LEU A 11 9.77 8.83 -41.51
CA LEU A 11 9.17 7.79 -40.69
C LEU A 11 10.22 7.13 -39.76
N ALA A 12 11.44 6.92 -40.25
CA ALA A 12 12.53 6.37 -39.44
C ALA A 12 12.91 7.30 -38.28
N ILE A 13 12.98 8.62 -38.51
CA ILE A 13 13.28 9.62 -37.47
C ILE A 13 12.19 9.64 -36.39
N LEU A 14 10.91 9.52 -36.77
CA LEU A 14 9.80 9.45 -35.81
C LEU A 14 9.86 8.19 -34.93
N CYS A 15 10.24 7.04 -35.48
CA CYS A 15 10.42 5.81 -34.71
C CYS A 15 11.60 5.89 -33.72
N PHE A 16 12.71 6.52 -34.10
CA PHE A 16 13.85 6.73 -33.20
C PHE A 16 13.52 7.70 -32.05
N LEU A 17 12.82 8.80 -32.33
CA LEU A 17 12.36 9.74 -31.30
C LEU A 17 11.31 9.11 -30.38
N GLY A 18 10.33 8.38 -30.94
CA GLY A 18 9.30 7.70 -30.16
C GLY A 18 9.85 6.59 -29.26
N GLY A 19 10.83 5.83 -29.74
CA GLY A 19 11.52 4.80 -28.95
C GLY A 19 12.34 5.38 -27.80
N TYR A 20 13.01 6.52 -28.01
CA TYR A 20 13.72 7.23 -26.94
C TYR A 20 12.74 7.83 -25.92
N TYR A 21 11.63 8.42 -26.39
CA TYR A 21 10.58 8.95 -25.52
C TYR A 21 10.00 7.85 -24.62
N TYR A 22 9.66 6.68 -25.18
CA TYR A 22 9.10 5.56 -24.40
C TYR A 22 10.09 4.96 -23.38
N ARG A 23 11.39 4.98 -23.70
CA ARG A 23 12.44 4.43 -22.82
C ARG A 23 12.66 5.27 -21.55
N THR A 24 12.42 6.58 -21.59
CA THR A 24 12.63 7.48 -20.44
C THR A 24 11.48 7.45 -19.43
N TYR A 25 10.27 7.04 -19.82
CA TYR A 25 9.12 6.93 -18.88
C TYR A 25 9.14 5.67 -18.02
N ASN A 26 9.96 4.67 -18.36
CA ASN A 26 10.02 3.41 -17.63
C ASN A 26 11.09 3.37 -16.52
N THR A 27 11.74 4.51 -16.24
CA THR A 27 12.62 4.69 -15.08
C THR A 27 12.01 5.76 -14.18
N LYS A 28 10.94 5.42 -13.48
CA LYS A 28 10.49 6.20 -12.32
C LYS A 28 10.85 5.42 -11.07
N GLU A 29 11.98 5.82 -10.50
CA GLU A 29 12.41 5.44 -9.17
C GLU A 29 11.22 5.44 -8.22
N ARG A 30 10.91 4.28 -7.64
CA ARG A 30 10.03 4.23 -6.47
C ARG A 30 10.86 4.66 -5.27
N THR A 31 11.12 5.96 -5.18
CA THR A 31 11.42 6.59 -3.90
C THR A 31 10.16 6.45 -3.04
N LEU A 32 10.22 5.49 -2.12
CA LEU A 32 9.24 5.30 -1.06
C LEU A 32 9.29 6.52 -0.14
N PHE A 33 8.55 7.57 -0.48
CA PHE A 33 8.24 8.62 0.47
C PHE A 33 7.23 8.04 1.46
N VAL A 34 7.74 7.55 2.59
CA VAL A 34 6.96 7.32 3.81
C VAL A 34 6.44 8.68 4.23
N ASN A 35 5.18 8.96 3.88
CA ASN A 35 4.54 10.20 4.29
C ASN A 35 4.35 10.12 5.80
N LYS A 36 5.07 11.02 6.49
CA LYS A 36 5.18 11.13 7.93
C LYS A 36 3.80 11.56 8.47
N GLY A 37 2.93 10.60 8.75
CA GLY A 37 1.74 10.84 9.54
C GLY A 37 2.17 11.36 10.91
N ILE A 38 1.59 12.46 11.37
CA ILE A 38 1.81 12.93 12.74
C ILE A 38 0.97 12.01 13.65
N ALA A 39 1.65 11.10 14.33
CA ALA A 39 1.06 10.36 15.45
C ALA A 39 1.20 11.21 16.71
N ILE A 40 0.08 11.50 17.37
CA ILE A 40 0.08 12.02 18.74
C ILE A 40 -0.03 10.80 19.64
N GLU A 41 1.11 10.27 20.06
CA GLU A 41 1.19 9.18 21.04
C GLU A 41 1.29 9.79 22.44
N LYS A 42 0.40 9.34 23.34
CA LYS A 42 0.54 9.61 24.78
C LYS A 42 1.41 8.49 25.36
N GLU A 43 2.60 8.86 25.82
CA GLU A 43 3.62 7.94 26.34
C GLU A 43 3.06 6.98 27.40
N THR A 44 3.41 5.70 27.26
CA THR A 44 3.72 4.87 28.43
C THR A 44 5.00 4.13 28.11
N GLN A 45 6.05 4.42 28.89
CA GLN A 45 7.34 3.75 28.82
C GLN A 45 7.16 2.25 29.05
N ASP A 46 7.70 1.44 28.15
CA ASP A 46 8.72 0.46 28.56
C ASP A 46 9.52 -0.03 27.36
N SER A 47 10.82 -0.12 27.58
CA SER A 47 11.87 -0.38 26.61
C SER A 47 12.12 -1.88 26.43
N VAL A 48 12.65 -2.24 25.24
CA VAL A 48 13.61 -3.34 24.90
C VAL A 48 13.28 -3.80 23.47
N GLN A 49 13.96 -3.39 22.41
CA GLN A 49 15.35 -3.65 21.94
C GLN A 49 15.69 -5.13 21.68
N GLY A 50 15.81 -5.47 20.39
CA GLY A 50 16.75 -6.50 19.88
C GLY A 50 16.13 -7.79 19.35
N ILE A 51 15.90 -7.85 18.04
CA ILE A 51 15.53 -9.07 17.28
C ILE A 51 16.77 -9.95 17.04
N ASN A 52 16.68 -11.24 17.37
CA ASN A 52 17.56 -12.30 16.87
C ASN A 52 16.69 -13.48 16.40
N TYR A 53 16.57 -13.67 15.08
CA TYR A 53 15.98 -14.88 14.50
C TYR A 53 17.04 -15.99 14.46
N SER A 54 16.93 -16.97 15.35
CA SER A 54 17.62 -18.25 15.23
C SER A 54 16.55 -19.35 15.14
N THR A 55 16.39 -19.92 13.95
CA THR A 55 15.54 -21.07 13.72
C THR A 55 16.25 -22.31 14.24
N SER A 56 15.94 -22.75 15.46
CA SER A 56 16.08 -24.15 15.85
C SER A 56 14.88 -24.55 16.71
N VAL A 57 14.00 -25.35 16.10
CA VAL A 57 12.87 -25.98 16.77
C VAL A 57 13.43 -26.95 17.81
N ASN A 58 13.24 -26.63 19.09
CA ASN A 58 13.20 -27.61 20.16
C ASN A 58 11.87 -27.48 20.89
N SER A 59 11.12 -28.56 20.85
CA SER A 59 9.83 -28.75 21.51
C SER A 59 9.96 -28.58 23.03
N GLY A 60 9.44 -27.47 23.53
CA GLY A 60 9.20 -27.18 24.93
C GLY A 60 8.52 -25.82 25.01
N ASN A 61 7.27 -25.77 25.49
CA ASN A 61 6.48 -24.55 25.76
C ASN A 61 6.54 -23.46 24.67
N THR A 62 5.87 -23.70 23.53
CA THR A 62 5.60 -22.67 22.52
C THR A 62 4.58 -21.66 23.07
N GLU A 63 5.03 -20.74 23.93
CA GLU A 63 4.33 -19.49 24.12
C GLU A 63 4.34 -18.78 22.76
N SER A 64 3.15 -18.60 22.18
CA SER A 64 2.98 -17.89 20.91
C SER A 64 3.72 -16.56 20.96
N LEU A 65 4.80 -16.41 20.18
CA LEU A 65 5.53 -15.13 20.01
C LEU A 65 4.61 -14.03 19.47
N PHE A 66 3.54 -14.42 18.80
CA PHE A 66 2.36 -13.59 18.67
C PHE A 66 1.62 -13.62 20.01
N LYS A 67 2.17 -12.90 21.00
CA LYS A 67 1.31 -12.26 21.99
C LYS A 67 0.25 -11.53 21.16
N LYS A 68 -1.02 -11.71 21.53
CA LYS A 68 -2.19 -11.06 20.91
C LYS A 68 -1.83 -9.68 20.34
N ASP A 69 -2.39 -9.33 19.19
CA ASP A 69 -2.04 -8.18 18.33
C ASP A 69 -1.02 -8.43 17.20
N VAL A 70 -1.31 -9.34 16.26
CA VAL A 70 -0.52 -9.52 15.00
C VAL A 70 -0.39 -8.21 14.20
N ILE A 71 -1.38 -7.34 14.27
CA ILE A 71 -1.34 -5.98 13.72
C ILE A 71 -1.38 -5.00 14.89
N PRO A 72 -0.24 -4.67 15.51
CA PRO A 72 -0.21 -3.97 16.79
C PRO A 72 -0.61 -2.50 16.71
N ASP A 73 -0.40 -1.88 15.56
CA ASP A 73 -0.58 -0.44 15.37
C ASP A 73 -1.21 -0.09 14.01
N ALA A 74 -1.64 1.17 13.90
CA ALA A 74 -2.29 1.68 12.69
C ALA A 74 -1.33 1.71 11.48
N GLU A 75 -0.03 1.90 11.70
CA GLU A 75 0.96 1.89 10.61
C GLU A 75 1.04 0.50 9.96
N THR A 76 1.06 -0.55 10.78
CA THR A 76 1.04 -1.94 10.34
C THR A 76 -0.28 -2.26 9.64
N ALA A 77 -1.41 -1.81 10.19
CA ALA A 77 -2.72 -1.96 9.54
C ALA A 77 -2.73 -1.31 8.15
N CYS A 78 -2.13 -0.12 8.00
CA CYS A 78 -1.98 0.57 6.71
C CYS A 78 -1.15 -0.26 5.71
N LYS A 79 0.01 -0.74 6.15
CA LYS A 79 0.93 -1.55 5.33
C LYS A 79 0.29 -2.86 4.87
N VAL A 80 -0.61 -3.43 5.68
CA VAL A 80 -1.41 -4.62 5.31
C VAL A 80 -2.55 -4.24 4.35
N ALA A 81 -3.27 -3.15 4.59
CA ALA A 81 -4.44 -2.79 3.82
C ALA A 81 -4.11 -2.36 2.38
N ILE A 82 -3.08 -1.53 2.18
CA ILE A 82 -2.69 -0.97 0.87
C ILE A 82 -2.56 -2.04 -0.24
N PRO A 83 -1.76 -3.11 -0.08
CA PRO A 83 -1.60 -4.11 -1.14
C PRO A 83 -2.91 -4.85 -1.44
N ILE A 84 -3.75 -5.07 -0.44
CA ILE A 84 -5.04 -5.75 -0.58
C ILE A 84 -6.03 -4.87 -1.34
N ILE A 85 -6.19 -3.61 -0.94
CA ILE A 85 -7.05 -2.63 -1.64
C ILE A 85 -6.59 -2.46 -3.09
N LYS A 86 -5.27 -2.32 -3.30
CA LYS A 86 -4.67 -2.19 -4.64
C LYS A 86 -4.94 -3.43 -5.51
N ALA A 87 -4.92 -4.63 -4.94
CA ALA A 87 -5.20 -5.86 -5.67
C ALA A 87 -6.66 -5.95 -6.13
N VAL A 88 -7.60 -5.46 -5.33
CA VAL A 88 -9.04 -5.55 -5.63
C VAL A 88 -9.53 -4.41 -6.53
N TYR A 89 -9.16 -3.17 -6.23
CA TYR A 89 -9.69 -1.98 -6.92
C TYR A 89 -8.68 -1.29 -7.85
N GLY A 90 -7.42 -1.72 -7.82
CA GLY A 90 -6.36 -1.13 -8.63
C GLY A 90 -5.74 0.14 -8.03
N GLU A 91 -4.63 0.54 -8.63
CA GLU A 91 -3.81 1.67 -8.14
C GLU A 91 -4.50 3.03 -8.29
N ARG A 92 -5.30 3.20 -9.36
CA ARG A 92 -6.01 4.46 -9.61
C ARG A 92 -7.02 4.75 -8.50
N GLN A 93 -7.80 3.74 -8.10
CA GLN A 93 -8.81 3.90 -7.06
C GLN A 93 -8.16 4.18 -5.72
N LEU A 94 -7.15 3.39 -5.33
CA LEU A 94 -6.41 3.62 -4.09
C LEU A 94 -5.85 5.05 -4.01
N ASN A 95 -5.18 5.52 -5.07
CA ASN A 95 -4.58 6.85 -5.09
C ASN A 95 -5.63 7.97 -5.01
N SER A 96 -6.82 7.77 -5.57
CA SER A 96 -7.91 8.76 -5.47
C SER A 96 -8.55 8.84 -4.08
N GLU A 97 -8.28 7.87 -3.21
CA GLU A 97 -8.85 7.78 -1.87
C GLU A 97 -7.83 8.03 -0.75
N LEU A 98 -6.58 8.39 -1.09
CA LEU A 98 -5.57 8.78 -0.11
C LEU A 98 -5.82 10.20 0.42
N PRO A 99 -5.63 10.47 1.73
CA PRO A 99 -5.10 9.56 2.74
C PRO A 99 -6.15 8.57 3.26
N LEU A 100 -5.71 7.37 3.64
CA LEU A 100 -6.58 6.41 4.33
C LEU A 100 -6.73 6.81 5.81
N GLN A 101 -7.94 6.73 6.32
CA GLN A 101 -8.26 6.89 7.74
C GLN A 101 -8.25 5.52 8.40
N ILE A 102 -7.50 5.37 9.48
CA ILE A 102 -7.33 4.08 10.18
C ILE A 102 -7.72 4.29 11.63
N THR A 103 -8.69 3.49 12.08
CA THR A 103 -9.25 3.59 13.44
C THR A 103 -9.29 2.22 14.09
N LEU A 104 -9.02 2.19 15.40
CA LEU A 104 -9.16 0.97 16.19
C LEU A 104 -10.56 0.96 16.84
N VAL A 105 -11.30 -0.11 16.61
CA VAL A 105 -12.65 -0.30 17.15
C VAL A 105 -12.66 -1.46 18.13
N ASN A 106 -13.18 -1.19 19.33
CA ASN A 106 -13.33 -2.15 20.44
C ASN A 106 -12.02 -2.87 20.81
N ASP A 107 -10.87 -2.18 20.65
CA ASP A 107 -9.51 -2.72 20.86
C ASP A 107 -9.21 -4.01 20.08
N LYS A 108 -9.98 -4.30 19.03
CA LYS A 108 -10.00 -5.61 18.37
C LYS A 108 -9.96 -5.54 16.84
N TYR A 109 -10.50 -4.48 16.25
CA TYR A 109 -10.65 -4.37 14.80
C TYR A 109 -10.05 -3.08 14.28
N TRP A 110 -9.17 -3.20 13.30
CA TRP A 110 -8.74 -2.08 12.49
C TRP A 110 -9.77 -1.82 11.40
N THR A 111 -10.33 -0.62 11.39
CA THR A 111 -11.18 -0.12 10.31
C THR A 111 -10.38 0.86 9.47
N ILE A 112 -10.37 0.63 8.15
CA ILE A 112 -9.65 1.44 7.17
C ILE A 112 -10.67 2.00 6.20
N GLU A 113 -10.70 3.32 6.08
CA GLU A 113 -11.63 4.07 5.23
C GLU A 113 -10.86 4.98 4.27
N GLY A 114 -11.27 5.02 3.01
CA GLY A 114 -10.75 5.96 2.03
C GLY A 114 -11.27 7.38 2.25
N THR A 115 -10.53 8.39 1.79
CA THR A 115 -11.00 9.78 1.81
C THR A 115 -11.70 10.13 0.50
N LEU A 116 -12.92 10.67 0.60
CA LEU A 116 -13.69 11.10 -0.55
C LEU A 116 -13.29 12.52 -0.98
N HIS A 117 -12.81 12.68 -2.22
CA HIS A 117 -12.38 13.98 -2.76
C HIS A 117 -13.40 14.62 -3.72
N THR A 118 -14.54 13.98 -3.93
CA THR A 118 -15.58 14.38 -4.89
C THR A 118 -16.96 14.24 -4.25
N THR A 119 -17.96 14.94 -4.75
CA THR A 119 -19.34 14.86 -4.26
C THR A 119 -20.13 13.66 -4.82
N LYS A 120 -19.49 12.81 -5.62
CA LYS A 120 -20.09 11.65 -6.28
C LYS A 120 -19.22 10.41 -6.08
N GLY A 121 -19.82 9.28 -5.73
CA GLY A 121 -19.12 8.05 -5.41
C GLY A 121 -19.08 7.79 -3.91
N GLY A 122 -18.56 6.63 -3.53
CA GLY A 122 -18.09 6.35 -2.19
C GLY A 122 -16.62 5.96 -2.14
N VAL A 123 -16.22 5.42 -1.00
CA VAL A 123 -14.82 5.13 -0.64
C VAL A 123 -14.68 3.68 -0.24
N VAL A 124 -13.44 3.18 -0.22
CA VAL A 124 -13.14 1.87 0.31
C VAL A 124 -13.38 1.81 1.82
N PHE A 125 -13.95 0.71 2.27
CA PHE A 125 -14.07 0.34 3.66
C PHE A 125 -13.51 -1.06 3.86
N MET A 126 -12.54 -1.20 4.75
CA MET A 126 -11.94 -2.49 5.11
C MET A 126 -11.97 -2.68 6.62
N THR A 127 -12.18 -3.91 7.06
CA THR A 127 -12.05 -4.28 8.48
C THR A 127 -11.08 -5.44 8.62
N ILE A 128 -10.10 -5.31 9.51
CA ILE A 128 -9.10 -6.33 9.79
C ILE A 128 -9.12 -6.66 11.28
N ASN A 129 -9.08 -7.94 11.62
CA ASN A 129 -8.91 -8.37 13.00
C ASN A 129 -7.47 -8.13 13.47
N LYS A 130 -7.31 -7.35 14.54
CA LYS A 130 -6.01 -6.96 15.14
C LYS A 130 -5.18 -8.17 15.59
N ASP A 131 -5.84 -9.18 16.15
CA ASP A 131 -5.18 -10.32 16.80
C ASP A 131 -4.59 -11.32 15.80
N ASN A 132 -5.24 -11.52 14.66
CA ASN A 132 -4.87 -12.58 13.71
C ASN A 132 -4.66 -12.09 12.26
N GLY A 133 -4.89 -10.81 11.99
CA GLY A 133 -4.70 -10.21 10.67
C GLY A 133 -5.73 -10.61 9.62
N CYS A 134 -6.79 -11.34 9.99
CA CYS A 134 -7.82 -11.72 9.03
C CYS A 134 -8.60 -10.48 8.55
N VAL A 135 -8.67 -10.29 7.23
CA VAL A 135 -9.61 -9.33 6.63
C VAL A 135 -11.02 -9.89 6.78
N LEU A 136 -11.87 -9.16 7.48
CA LEU A 136 -13.26 -9.54 7.77
C LEU A 136 -14.22 -8.98 6.74
N ASN A 137 -13.92 -7.80 6.21
CA ASN A 137 -14.73 -7.14 5.19
C ASN A 137 -13.87 -6.24 4.30
N LEU A 138 -14.26 -6.12 3.04
CA LEU A 138 -13.72 -5.17 2.08
C LEU A 138 -14.83 -4.77 1.10
N THR A 139 -15.27 -3.52 1.18
CA THR A 139 -16.36 -2.97 0.36
C THR A 139 -15.96 -1.61 -0.20
N HIS A 140 -16.70 -1.15 -1.20
CA HIS A 140 -16.56 0.19 -1.77
C HIS A 140 -17.95 0.84 -1.78
N GLY A 141 -18.05 2.06 -1.26
CA GLY A 141 -19.30 2.82 -1.28
C GLY A 141 -19.62 3.33 -2.69
N GLU A 142 -20.91 3.45 -3.01
CA GLU A 142 -21.39 4.02 -4.28
C GLU A 142 -21.66 5.53 -4.20
#